data_AF-A0A6I1I894-F1
#
_entry.id   AF-A0A6I1I894-F1
#
_cell.length_a   1.000
_cell.length_b   1.000
_cell.length_c   1.000
_cell.angle_alpha   90.00
_cell.angle_beta   90.00
_cell.angle_gamma   90.00
#
_symmetry.space_group_name_H-M   'P 1'
#
loop_
_entity.id
_entity.type
_entity.pdbx_description
1 polymer ?
#
loop_
_entity_poly.entity_id
_entity_poly.type
_entity_poly.pdbx_seq_one_letter_code
_entity_poly.pdbx_strand_id
1 'polypeptide(L)'
;MDFIELAFKRLDRRLATNDYIDWANGLLVAGSEASSIAELASCSWEPNPDAELVDRIFRSCVSELGLTIPSTWEDAFSAYVVDICNRVLQREIQPLDCLSKMIEFAEDDENSFIFSVWTDLAKDLSNPPDEIVFNDVLDLRNSSESIRKTASQFLELYAMDLPARFPQVWKCKECNEVSDDETYTDEIARSCPACKSAFALKNMRFFRNRNEYCNSLLRSNLA
;
A
#
# COMPACT_ATOMS: atom_id res chain seq x y z
N MET A 1 12.28 8.00 -10.22
CA MET A 1 12.45 7.58 -8.82
C MET A 1 12.58 8.82 -7.97
N ASP A 2 11.77 8.95 -6.93
CA ASP A 2 11.87 10.05 -5.96
C ASP A 2 12.80 9.67 -4.78
N PHE A 3 12.98 10.61 -3.86
CA PHE A 3 13.86 10.42 -2.71
C PHE A 3 13.34 9.35 -1.73
N ILE A 4 12.02 9.20 -1.56
CA ILE A 4 11.44 8.25 -0.62
C ILE A 4 11.68 6.82 -1.12
N GLU A 5 11.45 6.57 -2.40
CA GLU A 5 11.76 5.29 -3.05
C GLU A 5 13.26 4.97 -2.97
N LEU A 6 14.12 5.96 -3.22
CA LEU A 6 15.57 5.81 -3.14
C LEU A 6 16.04 5.46 -1.72
N ALA A 7 15.51 6.16 -0.72
CA ALA A 7 15.82 5.95 0.69
C ALA A 7 15.39 4.56 1.18
N PHE A 8 14.20 4.10 0.77
CA PHE A 8 13.74 2.75 1.07
C PHE A 8 14.64 1.69 0.43
N LYS A 9 14.87 1.75 -0.89
CA LYS A 9 15.70 0.77 -1.60
C LYS A 9 17.12 0.68 -1.05
N ARG A 10 17.68 1.80 -0.57
CA ARG A 10 19.00 1.83 0.10
C ARG A 10 19.05 0.89 1.31
N LEU A 11 18.02 0.91 2.15
CA LEU A 11 17.95 0.09 3.36
C LEU A 11 17.49 -1.35 3.05
N ASP A 12 16.71 -1.51 1.99
CA ASP A 12 16.24 -2.81 1.49
C ASP A 12 17.31 -3.59 0.69
N ARG A 13 18.53 -3.03 0.55
CA ARG A 13 19.66 -3.63 -0.17
C ARG A 13 19.39 -3.95 -1.65
N ARG A 14 18.40 -3.32 -2.26
CA ARG A 14 18.06 -3.45 -3.69
C ARG A 14 18.64 -2.33 -4.54
N LEU A 15 19.45 -1.46 -3.94
CA LEU A 15 19.93 -0.25 -4.59
C LEU A 15 21.29 -0.43 -5.26
N ALA A 16 21.39 0.00 -6.51
CA ALA A 16 22.62 0.08 -7.28
C ALA A 16 23.19 1.51 -7.27
N THR A 17 24.49 1.64 -7.55
CA THR A 17 25.17 2.95 -7.68
C THR A 17 24.45 3.88 -8.67
N ASN A 18 23.98 3.32 -9.80
CA ASN A 18 23.30 4.09 -10.84
C ASN A 18 21.95 4.66 -10.38
N ASP A 19 21.30 4.07 -9.38
CA ASP A 19 20.03 4.58 -8.87
C ASP A 19 20.19 5.99 -8.26
N TYR A 20 21.31 6.27 -7.59
CA TYR A 20 21.63 7.59 -7.06
C TYR A 20 21.82 8.62 -8.18
N ILE A 21 22.48 8.19 -9.25
CA ILE A 21 22.78 9.03 -10.43
C ILE A 21 21.48 9.32 -11.19
N ASP A 22 20.63 8.32 -11.38
CA ASP A 22 19.32 8.46 -12.05
C ASP A 22 18.38 9.39 -11.26
N TRP A 23 18.39 9.30 -9.93
CA TRP A 23 17.67 10.23 -9.08
C TRP A 23 18.18 11.67 -9.23
N ALA A 24 19.50 11.88 -9.20
CA ALA A 24 20.10 13.19 -9.39
C ALA A 24 19.82 13.77 -10.79
N ASN A 25 19.89 12.95 -11.84
CA ASN A 25 19.51 13.31 -13.21
C ASN A 25 18.05 13.77 -13.26
N GLY A 26 17.14 13.04 -12.60
CA GLY A 26 15.73 13.43 -12.50
C GLY A 26 15.55 14.81 -11.87
N LEU A 27 16.25 15.09 -10.77
CA LEU A 27 16.22 16.39 -10.11
C LEU A 27 16.84 17.51 -10.95
N LEU A 28 17.92 17.24 -11.66
CA LEU A 28 18.57 18.20 -12.56
C LEU A 28 17.64 18.57 -13.72
N VAL A 29 16.97 17.58 -14.33
CA VAL A 29 15.97 17.80 -15.39
C VAL A 29 14.76 18.58 -14.86
N ALA A 30 14.39 18.38 -13.59
CA ALA A 30 13.33 19.13 -12.92
C ALA A 30 13.75 20.57 -12.53
N GLY A 31 14.99 20.99 -12.80
CA GLY A 31 15.48 22.35 -12.54
C GLY A 31 16.05 22.56 -11.15
N SER A 32 16.62 21.53 -10.52
CA SER A 32 17.37 21.70 -9.27
C SER A 32 18.63 22.54 -9.47
N GLU A 33 18.82 23.55 -8.64
CA GLU A 33 19.99 24.44 -8.63
C GLU A 33 21.07 23.98 -7.63
N ALA A 34 20.87 22.84 -6.96
CA ALA A 34 21.81 22.32 -5.98
C ALA A 34 23.11 21.86 -6.66
N SER A 35 24.24 22.35 -6.18
CA SER A 35 25.55 22.09 -6.79
C SER A 35 25.93 20.61 -6.71
N SER A 36 25.62 19.97 -5.58
CA SER A 36 25.85 18.53 -5.38
C SER A 36 24.99 17.65 -6.29
N ILE A 37 23.80 18.11 -6.72
CA ILE A 37 22.96 17.38 -7.68
C ILE A 37 23.60 17.36 -9.06
N ALA A 38 24.15 18.49 -9.50
CA ALA A 38 24.90 18.55 -10.77
C ALA A 38 26.17 17.68 -10.71
N GLU A 39 26.87 17.67 -9.57
CA GLU A 39 28.03 16.80 -9.34
C GLU A 39 27.64 15.33 -9.43
N LEU A 40 26.60 14.90 -8.73
CA LEU A 40 26.14 13.51 -8.74
C LEU A 40 25.63 13.06 -10.11
N ALA A 41 24.92 13.93 -10.83
CA ALA A 41 24.47 13.68 -12.19
C ALA A 41 25.65 13.49 -13.16
N SER A 42 26.76 14.21 -12.97
CA SER A 42 27.95 14.12 -13.82
C SER A 42 28.65 12.75 -13.77
N CYS A 43 28.45 11.98 -12.68
CA CYS A 43 28.95 10.61 -12.57
C CYS A 43 28.39 9.68 -13.66
N SER A 44 27.28 10.05 -14.32
CA SER A 44 26.73 9.31 -15.47
C SER A 44 27.68 9.22 -16.68
N TRP A 45 28.71 10.07 -16.75
CA TRP A 45 29.70 10.05 -17.82
C TRP A 45 30.82 9.04 -17.58
N GLU A 46 30.93 8.52 -16.37
CA GLU A 46 31.84 7.44 -16.04
C GLU A 46 31.18 6.09 -16.32
N PRO A 47 31.81 5.18 -17.08
CA PRO A 47 31.21 3.88 -17.38
C PRO A 47 31.10 2.97 -16.15
N ASN A 48 31.92 3.19 -15.12
CA ASN A 48 31.90 2.46 -13.84
C ASN A 48 32.17 3.46 -12.70
N PRO A 49 31.17 4.24 -12.27
CA PRO A 49 31.35 5.24 -11.22
C PRO A 49 31.70 4.56 -9.89
N ASP A 50 32.64 5.15 -9.16
CA ASP A 50 33.06 4.65 -7.84
C ASP A 50 31.90 4.77 -6.83
N ALA A 51 31.53 3.63 -6.23
CA ALA A 51 30.42 3.56 -5.28
C ALA A 51 30.68 4.39 -4.01
N GLU A 52 31.92 4.47 -3.53
CA GLU A 52 32.25 5.26 -2.34
C GLU A 52 32.15 6.77 -2.61
N LEU A 53 32.64 7.20 -3.78
CA LEU A 53 32.48 8.57 -4.27
C LEU A 53 31.00 8.94 -4.41
N VAL A 54 30.21 8.09 -5.06
CA VAL A 54 28.77 8.31 -5.27
C VAL A 54 28.02 8.40 -3.94
N ASP A 55 28.30 7.52 -2.97
CA ASP A 55 27.69 7.59 -1.63
C ASP A 55 28.00 8.91 -0.93
N ARG A 56 29.26 9.36 -1.03
CA ARG A 56 29.70 10.62 -0.43
C ARG A 56 28.99 11.83 -1.05
N ILE A 57 28.90 11.89 -2.37
CA ILE A 57 28.21 12.99 -3.07
C ILE A 57 26.70 12.94 -2.77
N PHE A 58 26.09 11.75 -2.75
CA PHE A 58 24.69 11.58 -2.37
C PHE A 58 24.40 12.16 -0.97
N ARG A 59 25.27 11.91 0.03
CA ARG A 59 25.12 12.50 1.36
C ARG A 59 25.21 14.02 1.35
N SER A 60 26.06 14.59 0.50
CA SER A 60 26.10 16.04 0.26
C SER A 60 24.79 16.54 -0.35
N CYS A 61 24.22 15.82 -1.32
CA CYS A 61 22.91 16.14 -1.93
C CYS A 61 21.81 16.17 -0.87
N VAL A 62 21.74 15.12 -0.04
CA VAL A 62 20.75 15.03 1.04
C VAL A 62 20.89 16.21 2.00
N SER A 63 22.12 16.55 2.39
CA SER A 63 22.39 17.68 3.27
C SER A 63 22.01 19.03 2.65
N GLU A 64 22.37 19.27 1.38
CA GLU A 64 22.07 20.53 0.67
C GLU A 64 20.56 20.71 0.43
N LEU A 65 19.84 19.61 0.15
CA LEU A 65 18.39 19.61 -0.05
C LEU A 65 17.58 19.62 1.27
N GLY A 66 18.25 19.55 2.43
CA GLY A 66 17.57 19.49 3.73
C GLY A 66 16.74 18.20 3.93
N LEU A 67 17.13 17.12 3.24
CA LEU A 67 16.48 15.82 3.33
C LEU A 67 17.06 15.01 4.50
N THR A 68 16.27 14.07 5.01
CA THR A 68 16.70 13.17 6.09
C THR A 68 16.65 11.74 5.60
N ILE A 69 17.78 11.03 5.72
CA ILE A 69 17.83 9.59 5.46
C ILE A 69 17.20 8.88 6.67
N PRO A 70 16.21 8.01 6.47
CA PRO A 70 15.67 7.18 7.54
C PRO A 70 16.79 6.35 8.21
N SER A 71 16.70 6.21 9.53
CA SER A 71 17.69 5.46 10.32
C SER A 71 17.39 3.96 10.36
N THR A 72 16.14 3.57 10.13
CA THR A 72 15.65 2.19 10.23
C THR A 72 14.93 1.78 8.95
N TRP A 73 14.95 0.47 8.66
CA TRP A 73 14.19 -0.08 7.53
C TRP A 73 12.68 0.13 7.73
N GLU A 74 12.18 -0.04 8.94
CA GLU A 74 10.75 0.11 9.30
C GLU A 74 10.22 1.51 9.00
N ASP A 75 10.98 2.56 9.39
CA ASP A 75 10.60 3.95 9.11
C ASP A 75 10.59 4.24 7.60
N ALA A 76 11.59 3.73 6.87
CA ALA A 76 11.68 3.91 5.42
C ALA A 76 10.59 3.16 4.66
N PHE A 77 10.30 1.94 5.07
CA PHE A 77 9.23 1.11 4.51
C PHE A 77 7.88 1.75 4.72
N SER A 78 7.58 2.18 5.96
CA SER A 78 6.35 2.89 6.30
C SER A 78 6.18 4.16 5.46
N ALA A 79 7.23 4.99 5.35
CA ALA A 79 7.21 6.19 4.52
C ALA A 79 6.95 5.88 3.04
N TYR A 80 7.59 4.83 2.50
CA TYR A 80 7.44 4.44 1.10
C TYR A 80 6.06 3.91 0.75
N VAL A 81 5.49 3.06 1.61
CA VAL A 81 4.14 2.52 1.42
C VAL A 81 3.09 3.65 1.47
N VAL A 82 3.25 4.60 2.41
CA VAL A 82 2.39 5.78 2.50
C VAL A 82 2.54 6.67 1.27
N ASP A 83 3.77 6.88 0.77
CA ASP A 83 4.05 7.66 -0.43
C ASP A 83 3.37 7.06 -1.67
N ILE A 84 3.55 5.75 -1.94
CA ILE A 84 2.91 5.07 -3.07
C ILE A 84 1.39 5.26 -3.04
N CYS A 85 0.76 5.09 -1.87
CA CYS A 85 -0.67 5.29 -1.71
C CYS A 85 -1.09 6.74 -2.01
N ASN A 86 -0.36 7.73 -1.50
CA ASN A 86 -0.67 9.14 -1.77
C ASN A 86 -0.51 9.49 -3.26
N ARG A 87 0.53 8.98 -3.90
CA ARG A 87 0.80 9.24 -5.32
C ARG A 87 -0.27 8.66 -6.24
N VAL A 88 -0.83 7.50 -5.92
CA VAL A 88 -1.96 6.95 -6.72
C VAL A 88 -3.24 7.77 -6.54
N LEU A 89 -3.46 8.32 -5.34
CA LEU A 89 -4.59 9.22 -5.04
C LEU A 89 -4.44 10.57 -5.77
N GLN A 90 -3.22 11.10 -5.81
CA GLN A 90 -2.85 12.34 -6.52
C GLN A 90 -2.72 12.15 -8.03
N ARG A 91 -2.84 10.91 -8.53
CA ARG A 91 -2.73 10.52 -9.96
C ARG A 91 -1.32 10.71 -10.55
N GLU A 92 -0.30 10.65 -9.71
CA GLU A 92 1.10 10.71 -10.10
C GLU A 92 1.66 9.36 -10.56
N ILE A 93 1.03 8.26 -10.11
CA ILE A 93 1.33 6.89 -10.58
C ILE A 93 0.06 6.20 -11.06
N GLN A 94 0.21 5.19 -11.94
CA GLN A 94 -0.93 4.41 -12.40
C GLN A 94 -1.45 3.50 -11.29
N PRO A 95 -2.78 3.29 -11.19
CA PRO A 95 -3.35 2.41 -10.18
C PRO A 95 -2.80 0.98 -10.21
N LEU A 96 -2.60 0.41 -11.40
CA LEU A 96 -2.07 -0.96 -11.51
C LEU A 96 -0.62 -1.07 -11.01
N ASP A 97 0.18 -0.01 -11.16
CA ASP A 97 1.56 0.01 -10.64
C ASP A 97 1.56 0.04 -9.10
N CYS A 98 0.65 0.81 -8.51
CA CYS A 98 0.42 0.83 -7.06
C CYS A 98 0.00 -0.57 -6.56
N LEU A 99 -0.99 -1.18 -7.22
CA LEU A 99 -1.47 -2.52 -6.87
C LEU A 99 -0.33 -3.57 -6.95
N SER A 100 0.45 -3.57 -8.03
CA SER A 100 1.57 -4.49 -8.19
C SER A 100 2.59 -4.38 -7.06
N LYS A 101 3.03 -3.15 -6.73
CA LYS A 101 3.98 -2.91 -5.63
C LYS A 101 3.43 -3.35 -4.28
N MET A 102 2.15 -3.11 -4.03
CA MET A 102 1.53 -3.47 -2.75
C MET A 102 1.33 -4.98 -2.59
N ILE A 103 1.09 -5.71 -3.68
CA ILE A 103 1.04 -7.18 -3.67
C ILE A 103 2.40 -7.77 -3.30
N GLU A 104 3.50 -7.24 -3.85
CA GLU A 104 4.86 -7.69 -3.49
C GLU A 104 5.10 -7.62 -1.97
N PHE A 105 4.56 -6.61 -1.29
CA PHE A 105 4.65 -6.49 0.16
C PHE A 105 3.67 -7.39 0.91
N ALA A 106 2.50 -7.63 0.34
CA ALA A 106 1.49 -8.50 0.94
C ALA A 106 1.85 -9.99 0.86
N GLU A 107 2.75 -10.38 -0.04
CA GLU A 107 3.28 -11.75 -0.17
C GLU A 107 4.39 -12.07 0.84
N ASP A 108 4.91 -11.06 1.54
CA ASP A 108 5.90 -11.22 2.60
C ASP A 108 5.20 -11.43 3.95
N ASP A 109 5.32 -12.63 4.51
CA ASP A 109 4.71 -13.02 5.79
C ASP A 109 5.21 -12.21 6.99
N GLU A 110 6.35 -11.51 6.87
CA GLU A 110 6.87 -10.63 7.93
C GLU A 110 6.13 -9.28 7.98
N ASN A 111 5.44 -8.90 6.91
CA ASN A 111 4.70 -7.65 6.86
C ASN A 111 3.37 -7.74 7.61
N SER A 112 2.91 -6.58 8.09
CA SER A 112 1.64 -6.49 8.80
C SER A 112 0.49 -7.06 7.96
N PHE A 113 -0.39 -7.83 8.60
CA PHE A 113 -1.53 -8.45 7.92
C PHE A 113 -2.41 -7.42 7.19
N ILE A 114 -2.35 -6.14 7.55
CA ILE A 114 -3.06 -5.06 6.85
C ILE A 114 -2.78 -5.03 5.33
N PHE A 115 -1.62 -5.51 4.87
CA PHE A 115 -1.31 -5.59 3.45
C PHE A 115 -2.17 -6.61 2.69
N SER A 116 -2.81 -7.57 3.37
CA SER A 116 -3.72 -8.55 2.75
C SER A 116 -4.92 -7.92 2.01
N VAL A 117 -5.28 -6.67 2.32
CA VAL A 117 -6.33 -5.96 1.56
C VAL A 117 -6.00 -5.83 0.07
N TRP A 118 -4.70 -5.83 -0.27
CA TRP A 118 -4.22 -5.73 -1.65
C TRP A 118 -4.31 -7.06 -2.39
N THR A 119 -4.00 -8.18 -1.73
CA THR A 119 -4.18 -9.52 -2.31
C THR A 119 -5.67 -9.86 -2.45
N ASP A 120 -6.51 -9.47 -1.49
CA ASP A 120 -7.96 -9.58 -1.57
C ASP A 120 -8.52 -8.80 -2.78
N LEU A 121 -8.09 -7.54 -2.95
CA LEU A 121 -8.49 -6.74 -4.11
C LEU A 121 -8.03 -7.36 -5.43
N ALA A 122 -6.78 -7.85 -5.48
CA ALA A 122 -6.22 -8.46 -6.68
C ALA A 122 -7.02 -9.68 -7.12
N LYS A 123 -7.39 -10.55 -6.16
CA LYS A 123 -8.27 -11.71 -6.42
C LYS A 123 -9.61 -11.27 -6.98
N ASP A 124 -10.27 -10.31 -6.35
CA ASP A 124 -11.58 -9.84 -6.80
C ASP A 124 -11.54 -9.19 -8.19
N LEU A 125 -10.47 -8.46 -8.52
CA LEU A 125 -10.27 -7.89 -9.85
C LEU A 125 -10.00 -8.94 -10.92
N SER A 126 -9.45 -10.10 -10.53
CA SER A 126 -9.17 -11.22 -11.43
C SER A 126 -10.39 -12.13 -11.65
N ASN A 127 -11.34 -12.11 -10.72
CA ASN A 127 -12.55 -12.92 -10.77
C ASN A 127 -13.62 -12.31 -11.72
N PRO A 128 -14.51 -13.15 -12.27
CA PRO A 128 -15.73 -12.66 -12.91
C PRO A 128 -16.55 -11.74 -11.99
N PRO A 129 -17.29 -10.74 -12.53
CA PRO A 129 -18.06 -9.79 -11.71
C PRO A 129 -19.12 -10.41 -10.78
N ASP A 130 -19.53 -11.65 -11.03
CA ASP A 130 -20.47 -12.44 -10.23
C ASP A 130 -19.80 -13.33 -9.17
N GLU A 131 -18.46 -13.34 -9.12
CA GLU A 131 -17.65 -14.14 -8.20
C GLU A 131 -16.78 -13.26 -7.29
N ILE A 132 -17.27 -12.08 -6.91
CA ILE A 132 -16.61 -11.20 -5.94
C ILE A 132 -16.68 -11.84 -4.55
N VAL A 133 -15.53 -12.03 -3.92
CA VAL A 133 -15.40 -12.75 -2.64
C VAL A 133 -15.20 -11.78 -1.48
N PHE A 134 -14.39 -10.71 -1.66
CA PHE A 134 -13.98 -9.85 -0.54
C PHE A 134 -14.53 -8.42 -0.62
N ASN A 135 -14.70 -7.89 -1.83
CA ASN A 135 -14.96 -6.47 -2.12
C ASN A 135 -16.28 -6.20 -2.83
N ASP A 136 -17.39 -6.77 -2.33
CA ASP A 136 -18.73 -6.61 -2.94
C ASP A 136 -19.24 -5.15 -3.01
N VAL A 137 -18.60 -4.24 -2.27
CA VAL A 137 -18.89 -2.80 -2.24
C VAL A 137 -18.12 -1.95 -3.25
N LEU A 138 -17.14 -2.54 -3.94
CA LEU A 138 -16.37 -1.85 -4.97
C LEU A 138 -16.99 -2.09 -6.35
N ASP A 139 -16.98 -1.05 -7.18
CA ASP A 139 -17.31 -1.20 -8.60
C ASP A 139 -16.05 -1.70 -9.33
N LEU A 140 -15.87 -3.01 -9.34
CA LEU A 140 -14.69 -3.66 -9.91
C LEU A 140 -14.59 -3.50 -11.44
N ARG A 141 -15.67 -3.09 -12.12
CA ARG A 141 -15.62 -2.69 -13.54
C ARG A 141 -14.74 -1.45 -13.74
N ASN A 142 -14.59 -0.63 -12.71
CA ASN A 142 -13.66 0.47 -12.65
C ASN A 142 -12.50 0.13 -11.69
N SER A 143 -11.59 -0.72 -12.17
CA SER A 143 -10.42 -1.18 -11.42
C SER A 143 -9.57 -0.01 -10.88
N SER A 144 -9.37 1.03 -11.69
CA SER A 144 -8.60 2.22 -11.31
C SER A 144 -9.19 2.96 -10.11
N GLU A 145 -10.51 3.14 -10.07
CA GLU A 145 -11.20 3.77 -8.95
C GLU A 145 -11.23 2.86 -7.72
N SER A 146 -11.40 1.56 -7.93
CA SER A 146 -11.38 0.56 -6.86
C SER A 146 -10.02 0.54 -6.14
N ILE A 147 -8.92 0.54 -6.89
CA ILE A 147 -7.56 0.64 -6.33
C ILE A 147 -7.37 1.93 -5.54
N ARG A 148 -7.84 3.08 -6.03
CA ARG A 148 -7.73 4.36 -5.28
C ARG A 148 -8.53 4.33 -3.98
N LYS A 149 -9.74 3.77 -4.00
CA LYS A 149 -10.53 3.60 -2.77
C LYS A 149 -9.82 2.70 -1.77
N THR A 150 -9.22 1.61 -2.23
CA THR A 150 -8.41 0.72 -1.39
C THR A 150 -7.17 1.43 -0.85
N ALA A 151 -6.47 2.25 -1.65
CA ALA A 151 -5.34 3.04 -1.19
C ALA A 151 -5.71 4.03 -0.08
N SER A 152 -6.80 4.79 -0.27
CA SER A 152 -7.31 5.74 0.73
C SER A 152 -7.63 5.03 2.04
N GLN A 153 -8.32 3.90 1.94
CA GLN A 153 -8.66 3.10 3.10
C GLN A 153 -7.43 2.48 3.78
N PHE A 154 -6.49 1.96 2.99
CA PHE A 154 -5.27 1.37 3.50
C PHE A 154 -4.51 2.39 4.35
N LEU A 155 -4.38 3.64 3.88
CA LEU A 155 -3.75 4.72 4.64
C LEU A 155 -4.45 4.97 5.99
N GLU A 156 -5.78 4.99 6.01
CA GLU A 156 -6.55 5.14 7.25
C GLU A 156 -6.27 4.00 8.23
N LEU A 157 -6.23 2.76 7.75
CA LEU A 157 -5.98 1.58 8.58
C LEU A 157 -4.52 1.48 9.05
N TYR A 158 -3.58 1.79 8.16
CA TYR A 158 -2.14 1.69 8.41
C TYR A 158 -1.68 2.68 9.48
N ALA A 159 -2.36 3.81 9.64
CA ALA A 159 -2.10 4.80 10.67
C ALA A 159 -2.71 4.46 12.05
N MET A 160 -3.51 3.39 12.15
CA MET A 160 -4.18 2.99 13.38
C MET A 160 -3.45 1.86 14.09
N ASP A 161 -3.50 1.86 15.42
CA ASP A 161 -3.15 0.68 16.22
C ASP A 161 -4.30 -0.33 16.15
N LEU A 162 -4.27 -1.16 15.12
CA LEU A 162 -5.31 -2.16 14.87
C LEU A 162 -5.04 -3.40 15.72
N PRO A 163 -6.08 -4.00 16.33
CA PRO A 163 -5.96 -5.32 16.94
C PRO A 163 -5.36 -6.31 15.95
N ALA A 164 -4.48 -7.20 16.41
CA ALA A 164 -3.78 -8.17 15.55
C ALA A 164 -4.74 -9.00 14.66
N ARG A 165 -5.96 -9.26 15.15
CA ARG A 165 -7.02 -9.99 14.43
C ARG A 165 -8.04 -9.09 13.72
N PHE A 166 -7.91 -7.78 13.77
CA PHE A 166 -8.89 -6.85 13.17
C PHE A 166 -9.18 -7.15 11.70
N PRO A 167 -8.17 -7.45 10.87
CA PRO A 167 -8.44 -7.83 9.49
C PRO A 167 -9.19 -9.17 9.38
N GLN A 168 -9.17 -10.05 10.37
CA GLN A 168 -9.85 -11.35 10.31
C GLN A 168 -11.33 -11.26 10.72
N VAL A 169 -11.85 -10.06 11.00
CA VAL A 169 -13.22 -9.86 11.46
C VAL A 169 -14.18 -9.81 10.26
N TRP A 170 -15.13 -10.75 10.24
CA TRP A 170 -16.22 -10.80 9.28
C TRP A 170 -17.54 -10.54 9.98
N LYS A 171 -18.50 -9.98 9.25
CA LYS A 171 -19.85 -9.76 9.76
C LYS A 171 -20.91 -10.26 8.78
N CYS A 172 -21.85 -11.05 9.27
CA CYS A 172 -23.02 -11.44 8.48
C CYS A 172 -24.00 -10.26 8.30
N LYS A 173 -24.41 -9.97 7.06
CA LYS A 173 -25.41 -8.94 6.74
C LYS A 173 -26.85 -9.35 7.10
N GLU A 174 -27.11 -10.65 7.20
CA GLU A 174 -28.45 -11.19 7.48
C GLU A 174 -28.72 -11.33 8.98
N CYS A 175 -27.80 -11.97 9.72
CA CYS A 175 -27.98 -12.24 11.16
C CYS A 175 -27.10 -11.41 12.08
N ASN A 176 -26.28 -10.50 11.54
CA ASN A 176 -25.36 -9.63 12.27
C ASN A 176 -24.25 -10.32 13.08
N GLU A 177 -24.13 -11.64 12.99
CA GLU A 177 -23.06 -12.40 13.66
C GLU A 177 -21.68 -11.91 13.22
N VAL A 178 -20.79 -11.72 14.19
CA VAL A 178 -19.38 -11.38 13.97
C VAL A 178 -18.56 -12.63 14.18
N SER A 179 -17.70 -12.96 13.22
CA SER A 179 -16.74 -14.05 13.33
C SER A 179 -15.34 -13.49 13.23
N ASP A 180 -14.48 -13.89 14.17
CA ASP A 180 -13.05 -13.56 14.25
C ASP A 180 -12.18 -14.82 14.07
N ASP A 181 -12.75 -15.90 13.52
CA ASP A 181 -12.05 -17.15 13.29
C ASP A 181 -10.95 -16.98 12.21
N GLU A 182 -9.73 -17.37 12.56
CA GLU A 182 -8.52 -17.34 11.73
C GLU A 182 -8.66 -18.17 10.42
N THR A 183 -9.69 -19.00 10.32
CA THR A 183 -9.86 -20.03 9.28
C THR A 183 -10.75 -19.62 8.10
N TYR A 184 -11.03 -18.32 7.91
CA TYR A 184 -11.85 -17.88 6.78
C TYR A 184 -11.16 -18.12 5.42
N THR A 185 -11.47 -19.27 4.83
CA THR A 185 -11.18 -19.64 3.44
C THR A 185 -12.31 -19.20 2.51
N ASP A 186 -12.07 -19.18 1.20
CA ASP A 186 -13.09 -18.94 0.16
C ASP A 186 -14.34 -19.83 0.33
N GLU A 187 -14.20 -20.99 0.97
CA GLU A 187 -15.29 -21.93 1.25
C GLU A 187 -16.21 -21.46 2.39
N ILE A 188 -15.68 -20.76 3.40
CA ILE A 188 -16.47 -20.23 4.52
C ILE A 188 -17.17 -18.91 4.13
N ALA A 189 -16.53 -18.08 3.28
CA ALA A 189 -17.12 -16.84 2.76
C ALA A 189 -18.45 -17.08 2.00
N ARG A 190 -18.65 -18.29 1.46
CA ARG A 190 -19.85 -18.68 0.73
C ARG A 190 -21.09 -18.84 1.59
N SER A 191 -21.00 -19.07 2.91
CA SER A 191 -22.19 -19.19 3.76
C SER A 191 -21.95 -18.83 5.23
N CYS A 192 -22.89 -18.11 5.84
CA CYS A 192 -22.79 -17.76 7.26
C CYS A 192 -22.85 -19.01 8.15
N PRO A 193 -21.90 -19.22 9.09
CA PRO A 193 -21.93 -20.39 9.96
C PRO A 193 -23.16 -20.44 10.87
N ALA A 194 -23.68 -19.27 11.29
CA ALA A 194 -24.85 -19.15 12.16
C ALA A 194 -26.18 -19.31 11.41
N CYS A 195 -26.43 -18.51 10.37
CA CYS A 195 -27.74 -18.50 9.67
C CYS A 195 -27.77 -19.28 8.35
N LYS A 196 -26.62 -19.82 7.89
CA LYS A 196 -26.45 -20.55 6.62
C LYS A 196 -26.75 -19.74 5.36
N SER A 197 -27.04 -18.44 5.48
CA SER A 197 -27.24 -17.56 4.33
C SER A 197 -26.00 -17.50 3.44
N ALA A 198 -26.18 -17.74 2.15
CA ALA A 198 -25.11 -17.75 1.18
C ALA A 198 -24.60 -16.33 0.89
N PHE A 199 -23.27 -16.16 0.73
CA PHE A 199 -22.60 -14.88 0.42
C PHE A 199 -23.07 -13.71 1.31
N ALA A 200 -23.35 -14.03 2.57
CA ALA A 200 -23.90 -13.08 3.53
C ALA A 200 -22.82 -12.39 4.37
N LEU A 201 -21.58 -12.85 4.31
CA LEU A 201 -20.50 -12.38 5.17
C LEU A 201 -19.76 -11.25 4.46
N LYS A 202 -19.68 -10.11 5.15
CA LYS A 202 -18.94 -8.94 4.73
C LYS A 202 -17.62 -8.90 5.48
N ASN A 203 -16.53 -8.77 4.74
CA ASN A 203 -15.22 -8.52 5.33
C ASN A 203 -15.19 -7.09 5.90
N MET A 204 -14.89 -6.97 7.20
CA MET A 204 -14.86 -5.67 7.88
C MET A 204 -13.57 -4.89 7.61
N ARG A 205 -12.61 -5.48 6.89
CA ARG A 205 -11.44 -4.79 6.33
C ARG A 205 -11.83 -3.63 5.45
N PHE A 206 -13.04 -3.56 4.86
CA PHE A 206 -13.49 -2.46 4.01
C PHE A 206 -14.43 -1.48 4.75
N PHE A 207 -14.02 -0.23 4.96
CA PHE A 207 -14.66 0.76 5.85
C PHE A 207 -16.08 1.13 5.40
N ARG A 208 -16.38 0.99 4.11
CA ARG A 208 -17.75 1.15 3.59
C ARG A 208 -18.70 0.13 4.22
N ASN A 209 -18.25 -1.11 4.47
CA ASN A 209 -19.00 -2.10 5.24
C ASN A 209 -19.15 -1.70 6.71
N ARG A 210 -18.13 -1.07 7.31
CA ARG A 210 -18.19 -0.57 8.68
C ARG A 210 -19.19 0.58 8.85
N ASN A 211 -19.23 1.55 7.94
CA ASN A 211 -20.18 2.66 8.03
C ASN A 211 -21.62 2.19 7.84
N GLU A 212 -21.88 1.31 6.88
CA GLU A 212 -23.18 0.63 6.75
C GLU A 212 -23.53 -0.14 8.02
N TYR A 213 -22.55 -0.83 8.61
CA TYR A 213 -22.71 -1.55 9.87
C TYR A 213 -23.03 -0.63 11.05
N CYS A 214 -22.22 0.38 11.33
CA CYS A 214 -22.44 1.32 12.41
C CYS A 214 -23.80 2.01 12.28
N ASN A 215 -24.20 2.38 11.06
CA ASN A 215 -25.53 2.92 10.79
C ASN A 215 -26.64 1.89 11.02
N SER A 216 -26.42 0.61 10.69
CA SER A 216 -27.38 -0.46 10.99
C SER A 216 -27.55 -0.69 12.50
N LEU A 217 -26.47 -0.67 13.28
CA LEU A 217 -26.51 -0.82 14.74
C LEU A 217 -27.22 0.34 15.43
N LEU A 218 -26.96 1.57 14.98
CA LEU A 218 -27.64 2.76 15.49
C LEU A 218 -29.15 2.70 15.25
N ARG A 219 -29.59 2.11 14.12
CA ARG A 219 -31.01 1.90 13.83
C ARG A 219 -31.62 0.77 14.66
N SER A 220 -30.88 -0.31 14.93
CA SER A 220 -31.34 -1.42 15.78
C SER A 220 -31.48 -1.04 17.26
N ASN A 221 -30.69 -0.08 17.75
CA ASN A 221 -30.76 0.41 19.12
C ASN A 221 -31.83 1.52 19.34
N LEU A 222 -32.48 1.96 18.26
CA LEU A 222 -33.56 2.95 18.27
C LEU A 222 -34.94 2.33 17.98
N ALA A 223 -35.02 1.02 17.80
CA ALA A 223 -36.23 0.23 17.60
C ALA A 223 -36.52 -0.63 18.84
#